data_AF-A0A4P9XD52-F1
#
_entry.id   AF-A0A4P9XD52-F1
#
_cell.length_a   1.000
_cell.length_b   1.000
_cell.length_c   1.000
_cell.angle_alpha   90.00
_cell.angle_beta   90.00
_cell.angle_gamma   90.00
#
_symmetry.space_group_name_H-M   'P 1'
#
loop_
_entity.id
_entity.type
_entity.pdbx_description
1 polymer ?
#
loop_
_entity_poly.entity_id
_entity_poly.type
_entity_poly.pdbx_seq_one_letter_code
_entity_poly.pdbx_strand_id
1 'polypeptide(L)' 'LPDRFEHPETWEYKVKKQHPLYQTSNSGYGAKPPCTFQMPRVYHGISSTFSEGVCLAGPQRDGGPNM' A
#
# COMPACT_ATOMS: atom_id res chain seq x y z
N LEU A 1 3.26 11.86 -8.51
CA LEU A 1 2.62 10.64 -7.95
C LEU A 1 3.72 9.87 -7.22
N PRO A 2 3.49 8.96 -6.26
CA PRO A 2 4.62 8.18 -5.73
C PRO A 2 5.37 7.46 -6.86
N ASP A 3 6.71 7.49 -6.85
CA ASP A 3 7.57 6.96 -7.93
C ASP A 3 7.22 5.53 -8.36
N ARG A 4 6.73 4.74 -7.39
CA ARG A 4 6.25 3.35 -7.59
C ARG A 4 5.11 3.22 -8.59
N PHE A 5 4.29 4.25 -8.76
CA PHE A 5 3.21 4.27 -9.73
C PHE A 5 3.61 4.92 -11.05
N GLU A 6 4.67 5.74 -11.07
CA GLU A 6 5.23 6.33 -12.30
C GLU A 6 6.11 5.32 -13.05
N HIS A 7 6.85 4.51 -12.29
CA HIS A 7 7.79 3.51 -12.77
C HIS A 7 7.41 2.09 -12.30
N PRO A 8 6.37 1.46 -12.90
CA PRO A 8 5.94 0.11 -12.51
C PRO A 8 7.01 -0.97 -12.75
N GLU A 9 8.01 -0.71 -13.59
CA GLU A 9 9.20 -1.53 -13.80
C GLU A 9 10.06 -1.69 -12.54
N THR A 10 9.94 -0.76 -11.58
CA THR A 10 10.66 -0.82 -10.30
C THR A 10 10.14 -1.96 -9.42
N TRP A 11 8.93 -2.46 -9.67
CA TRP A 11 8.39 -3.58 -8.91
C TRP A 11 8.92 -4.90 -9.44
N GLU A 12 9.59 -5.66 -8.57
CA GLU A 12 9.98 -7.04 -8.87
C GLU A 12 8.75 -7.95 -8.95
N TYR A 13 8.17 -8.07 -10.15
CA TYR A 13 7.01 -8.92 -10.36
C TYR A 13 7.38 -10.40 -10.54
N LYS A 14 7.36 -11.15 -9.44
CA LYS A 14 7.67 -12.59 -9.42
C LYS A 14 6.41 -13.43 -9.66
N VAL A 15 6.13 -13.74 -10.92
CA VAL A 15 5.02 -14.65 -11.26
C VAL A 15 5.34 -16.08 -10.86
N LYS A 16 4.45 -16.71 -10.11
CA LYS A 16 4.53 -18.14 -9.80
C LYS A 16 4.28 -18.96 -11.07
N LYS A 17 5.35 -19.55 -11.63
CA LYS A 17 5.23 -20.47 -12.76
C LYS A 17 4.45 -21.71 -12.34
N GLN A 18 3.39 -22.02 -13.07
CA GLN A 18 2.58 -23.23 -12.88
C GLN A 18 2.60 -24.07 -14.14
N HIS A 19 2.36 -25.36 -13.99
CA HIS A 19 2.28 -26.27 -15.12
C HIS A 19 1.09 -25.88 -16.02
N PRO A 20 1.25 -25.76 -17.35
CA PRO A 20 0.20 -25.27 -18.25
C PRO A 20 -1.13 -26.05 -18.15
N LEU A 21 -1.05 -27.35 -17.89
CA LEU A 21 -2.22 -28.23 -17.75
C LEU A 21 -2.87 -28.18 -16.35
N TYR A 22 -2.14 -27.72 -15.33
CA TYR A 22 -2.58 -27.71 -13.93
C TYR A 22 -2.68 -26.27 -13.43
N GLN A 23 -3.54 -25.49 -14.06
CA GLN A 23 -3.88 -24.14 -13.65
C GLN A 23 -5.27 -24.12 -13.01
N THR A 24 -5.40 -23.41 -11.90
CA THR A 24 -6.70 -23.15 -11.27
C THR A 24 -7.21 -21.78 -11.70
N SER A 25 -8.51 -21.52 -11.58
CA SER A 25 -9.07 -20.19 -11.81
C SER A 25 -8.40 -19.12 -10.92
N ASN A 26 -8.01 -19.51 -9.70
CA ASN A 26 -7.35 -18.62 -8.75
C ASN A 26 -5.89 -18.30 -9.17
N SER A 27 -5.28 -19.13 -10.02
CA SER A 27 -3.93 -18.92 -10.53
C SER A 27 -3.82 -17.74 -11.50
N GLY A 28 -4.95 -17.24 -12.03
CA GLY A 28 -4.98 -16.04 -12.86
C GLY A 28 -4.74 -14.75 -12.09
N TYR A 29 -5.06 -14.72 -10.79
CA TYR A 29 -4.75 -13.58 -9.94
C TYR A 29 -3.25 -13.45 -9.74
N GLY A 30 -2.71 -12.24 -9.94
CA GLY A 30 -1.27 -12.01 -9.80
C GLY A 30 -0.42 -12.74 -10.86
N ALA A 31 -1.01 -13.09 -12.02
CA ALA A 31 -0.26 -13.61 -13.16
C ALA A 31 0.19 -12.53 -14.16
N LYS A 32 -0.51 -11.38 -14.20
CA LYS A 32 -0.24 -10.29 -15.15
C LYS A 32 0.46 -9.10 -14.48
N PRO A 33 1.62 -8.64 -15.00
CA PRO A 33 2.33 -7.52 -14.42
C PRO A 33 1.53 -6.22 -14.51
N PRO A 34 1.72 -5.30 -13.56
CA PRO A 34 1.16 -3.95 -13.63
C PRO A 34 1.74 -3.19 -14.84
N CYS A 35 0.92 -2.32 -15.45
CA CYS A 35 1.36 -1.45 -16.54
C CYS A 35 0.99 0.00 -16.28
N THR A 36 1.72 0.94 -16.88
CA THR A 36 1.58 2.40 -16.69
C THR A 36 0.17 2.89 -16.98
N PHE A 37 -0.50 2.37 -18.01
CA PHE A 37 -1.88 2.74 -18.35
C PHE A 37 -2.91 2.30 -17.30
N GLN A 38 -2.58 1.31 -16.47
CA GLN A 38 -3.43 0.81 -15.40
C GLN A 38 -3.21 1.58 -14.10
N MET A 39 -2.09 2.32 -13.98
CA MET A 39 -1.77 3.08 -12.78
C MET A 39 -2.71 4.29 -12.63
N PRO A 40 -3.12 4.62 -11.39
CA PRO A 40 -3.94 5.79 -11.15
C PRO A 40 -3.13 7.06 -11.45
N ARG A 41 -3.77 8.07 -12.05
CA ARG A 41 -3.11 9.37 -12.33
C ARG A 41 -2.92 10.23 -11.07
N VAL A 42 -3.74 9.99 -10.05
CA VAL A 42 -3.72 10.72 -8.78
C VAL A 42 -3.85 9.71 -7.65
N TYR A 43 -3.03 9.86 -6.61
CA TYR A 43 -3.07 9.06 -5.40
C TYR A 43 -3.19 9.97 -4.18
N HIS A 44 -4.28 9.83 -3.43
CA HIS A 44 -4.51 10.54 -2.18
C HIS A 44 -4.10 9.65 -1.02
N GLY A 45 -2.80 9.61 -0.74
CA GLY A 45 -2.26 8.92 0.43
C GLY A 45 -2.60 9.69 1.71
N ILE A 46 -2.99 8.98 2.76
CA ILE A 46 -3.16 9.56 4.09
C ILE A 46 -1.85 9.32 4.86
N SER A 47 -1.21 10.39 5.31
CA SER A 47 -0.04 10.30 6.20
C SER A 47 -0.47 10.47 7.65
N SER A 48 -0.16 9.48 8.50
CA SER A 48 -0.44 9.52 9.95
C SER A 48 0.72 10.09 10.77
N THR A 49 1.76 10.64 10.14
CA THR A 49 3.00 11.08 10.80
C THR A 49 2.76 12.07 11.93
N PHE A 50 1.78 12.97 11.77
CA PHE A 50 1.36 13.91 12.82
C PHE A 50 0.73 13.19 14.03
N SER A 51 -0.14 12.23 13.77
CA SER A 51 -0.87 11.50 14.82
C SER A 51 -0.01 10.43 15.50
N GLU A 52 1.00 9.87 14.81
CA GLU A 52 1.90 8.84 15.37
C GLU A 52 2.65 9.36 16.61
N GLY A 53 3.16 10.60 16.58
CA GLY A 53 3.82 11.20 17.73
C GLY A 53 2.90 11.39 18.94
N VAL A 54 1.62 11.71 18.68
CA VAL A 54 0.60 11.90 19.72
C VAL A 54 0.08 10.55 20.26
N CYS A 55 -0.06 9.54 19.40
CA CYS A 55 -0.47 8.20 19.81
C CYS A 55 0.56 7.50 20.71
N LEU A 56 1.85 7.81 20.55
CA LEU A 56 2.92 7.28 21.41
C LEU A 56 2.94 7.93 22.81
N ALA A 57 2.35 9.12 22.97
CA ALA A 57 2.41 9.91 24.21
C ALA A 57 1.47 9.42 25.33
N GLY A 58 0.67 8.37 25.10
CA GLY A 58 -0.27 7.83 26.07
C GLY A 58 -1.51 8.71 26.30
N PRO A 59 -2.42 8.32 27.21
CA PRO A 59 -3.67 9.06 27.43
C PRO A 59 -3.41 10.48 27.97
N GLN A 60 -4.06 11.48 27.37
CA GLN A 60 -4.03 12.86 27.85
C GLN A 60 -4.55 12.93 29.29
N ARG A 61 -3.78 13.55 30.19
CA ARG A 61 -4.19 13.75 31.59
C ARG A 61 -4.83 15.13 31.72
N ASP A 62 -6.13 15.18 31.98
CA ASP A 62 -6.79 16.45 32.34
C ASP A 62 -6.35 16.87 33.74
N GLY A 63 -5.51 17.91 33.79
CA GLY A 63 -4.87 18.43 35.00
C GLY A 63 -5.13 19.91 35.22
N GLY A 64 -6.37 20.37 35.00
CA GLY A 64 -6.77 21.71 35.42
C GLY A 64 -6.89 21.78 36.95
N PRO A 65 -6.44 22.87 37.60
CA PRO A 65 -6.70 23.06 39.02
C PRO A 65 -8.22 23.24 39.22
N ASN A 66 -8.82 22.38 40.04
CA ASN A 66 -10.15 22.62 40.57
C ASN A 66 -10.11 23.90 41.44
N MET A 67 -10.92 24.90 41.11
CA MET A 67 -11.07 26.16 41.87
C MET A 67 -11.82 25.94 43.18
#